data_AF-A0A920RB80-F1
#
_entry.id   AF-A0A920RB80-F1
#
_cell.length_a   1.000
_cell.length_b   1.000
_cell.length_c   1.000
_cell.angle_alpha   90.00
_cell.angle_beta   90.00
_cell.angle_gamma   90.00
#
_symmetry.space_group_name_H-M   'P 1'
#
loop_
_entity.id
_entity.type
_entity.pdbx_description
1 polymer ?
#
loop_
_entity_poly.entity_id
_entity_poly.type
_entity_poly.pdbx_seq_one_letter_code
_entity_poly.pdbx_strand_id
1 'polypeptide(L)'
;MEGARIDADRRAAMYGAGLWQERILTDYLDVAVAASPKRVAITHRSSSTGAETRLTYLELAECVRRVAAGLVRLGVAPGDVVAYQLPNCWQFGVLHLACVRIGAISNPLMPIFRQRELRFMLEFGEAKILVVPDRFRDFLLPIDGC
;
A
#
# COMPACT_ATOMS: atom_id res chain seq x y z
N MET A 1 11.75 6.20 20.42
CA MET A 1 10.43 5.87 20.99
C MET A 1 10.41 4.38 21.22
N GLU A 2 10.44 3.94 22.48
CA GLU A 2 10.36 2.51 22.82
C GLU A 2 8.98 2.02 22.41
N GLY A 3 8.90 1.37 21.24
CA GLY A 3 7.63 0.98 20.64
C GLY A 3 6.87 0.07 21.60
N ALA A 4 5.61 0.39 21.85
CA ALA A 4 4.74 -0.46 22.67
C ALA A 4 4.72 -1.87 22.06
N ARG A 5 5.39 -2.82 22.72
CA ARG A 5 5.41 -4.22 22.31
C ARG A 5 4.30 -4.94 23.03
N ILE A 6 3.57 -5.77 22.29
CA ILE A 6 2.58 -6.65 22.89
C ILE A 6 3.34 -7.69 23.72
N ASP A 7 2.85 -7.87 24.95
CA ASP A 7 3.31 -8.84 25.93
C ASP A 7 3.46 -10.26 25.35
N ALA A 8 4.45 -11.00 25.83
CA ALA A 8 4.81 -12.32 25.30
C ALA A 8 3.72 -13.36 25.57
N ASP A 9 3.10 -13.33 26.76
CA ASP A 9 2.02 -14.26 27.13
C ASP A 9 0.78 -13.99 26.28
N ARG A 10 0.46 -12.71 26.07
CA ARG A 10 -0.63 -12.33 25.16
C ARG A 10 -0.37 -12.85 23.74
N ARG A 11 0.85 -12.70 23.23
CA ARG A 11 1.22 -13.19 21.90
C ARG A 11 1.05 -14.71 21.81
N ALA A 12 1.59 -15.47 22.77
CA ALA A 12 1.46 -16.92 22.82
C ALA A 12 0.00 -17.37 22.86
N ALA A 13 -0.85 -16.69 23.65
CA ALA A 13 -2.28 -16.97 23.72
C ALA A 13 -3.00 -16.73 22.39
N MET A 14 -2.67 -15.67 21.65
CA MET A 14 -3.31 -15.39 20.35
C MET A 14 -2.93 -16.42 19.28
N TYR A 15 -1.67 -16.87 19.25
CA TYR A 15 -1.24 -17.94 18.35
C TYR A 15 -1.81 -19.30 18.77
N GLY A 16 -1.79 -19.63 20.06
CA GLY A 16 -2.35 -20.89 20.59
C GLY A 16 -3.85 -21.02 20.37
N ALA A 17 -4.59 -19.91 20.37
CA ALA A 17 -6.01 -19.87 20.04
C ALA A 17 -6.28 -19.79 18.51
N GLY A 18 -5.25 -19.72 17.67
CA GLY A 18 -5.39 -19.61 16.21
C GLY A 18 -5.94 -18.25 15.72
N LEU A 19 -6.02 -17.25 16.59
CA LEU A 19 -6.51 -15.91 16.26
C LEU A 19 -5.48 -15.12 15.45
N TRP A 20 -4.19 -15.36 15.71
CA TRP A 20 -3.08 -14.84 14.93
C TRP A 20 -2.43 -15.97 14.12
N GLN A 21 -2.04 -15.64 12.90
CA GLN A 21 -1.43 -16.57 11.96
C GLN A 21 -0.05 -16.05 11.59
N GLU A 22 0.90 -16.95 11.32
CA GLU A 22 2.21 -16.59 10.76
C GLU A 22 2.06 -16.33 9.25
N ARG A 23 1.19 -15.38 8.90
CA ARG A 23 0.89 -14.97 7.53
C ARG A 23 0.79 -13.46 7.44
N ILE A 24 1.28 -12.93 6.33
CA ILE A 24 1.08 -11.54 5.93
C ILE A 24 0.03 -11.45 4.83
N LEU A 25 -0.45 -10.23 4.55
CA LEU A 25 -1.51 -10.00 3.58
C LEU A 25 -1.22 -10.62 2.20
N THR A 26 0.04 -10.60 1.76
CA THR A 26 0.43 -11.13 0.46
C THR A 26 0.42 -12.66 0.40
N ASP A 27 0.46 -13.37 1.52
CA ASP A 27 0.33 -14.84 1.53
C ASP A 27 -1.09 -15.24 1.14
N TYR A 28 -2.09 -14.48 1.59
CA TYR A 28 -3.47 -14.69 1.18
C TYR A 28 -3.69 -14.39 -0.31
N LEU A 29 -2.95 -13.41 -0.86
CA LEU A 29 -2.95 -13.14 -2.29
C LEU A 29 -2.36 -14.34 -3.07
N ASP A 30 -1.22 -14.86 -2.63
CA ASP A 30 -0.57 -16.00 -3.28
C ASP A 30 -1.46 -17.26 -3.25
N VAL A 31 -2.13 -17.52 -2.12
CA VAL A 31 -3.14 -18.60 -2.00
C VAL A 31 -4.30 -18.38 -2.96
N ALA A 32 -4.82 -17.15 -3.07
CA ALA A 32 -5.94 -16.84 -3.97
C ALA A 32 -5.54 -16.97 -5.45
N VAL A 33 -4.31 -16.58 -5.82
CA VAL A 33 -3.76 -16.75 -7.17
C VAL A 33 -3.66 -18.24 -7.51
N ALA A 34 -3.15 -19.06 -6.60
CA ALA A 34 -3.04 -20.51 -6.82
C ALA A 34 -4.41 -21.18 -6.95
N ALA A 35 -5.38 -20.77 -6.13
CA ALA A 35 -6.71 -21.40 -6.09
C ALA A 35 -7.66 -20.91 -7.19
N SER A 36 -7.58 -19.64 -7.60
CA SER A 36 -8.57 -19.01 -8.49
C SER A 36 -7.98 -17.85 -9.30
N PRO A 37 -6.97 -18.09 -10.16
CA PRO A 37 -6.19 -17.03 -10.80
C PRO A 37 -7.04 -16.09 -11.68
N LYS A 38 -8.08 -16.63 -12.33
CA LYS A 38 -8.97 -15.89 -13.25
C LYS A 38 -10.17 -15.22 -12.56
N ARG A 39 -10.35 -15.40 -11.25
CA ARG A 39 -11.46 -14.76 -10.52
C ARG A 39 -11.14 -13.28 -10.34
N VAL A 40 -12.14 -12.42 -10.54
CA VAL A 40 -12.01 -10.98 -10.33
C VAL A 40 -11.75 -10.69 -8.86
N ALA A 41 -10.65 -9.98 -8.58
CA ALA A 41 -10.23 -9.55 -7.26
C ALA A 41 -10.59 -8.08 -7.00
N ILE A 42 -10.44 -7.22 -8.01
CA ILE A 42 -10.74 -5.78 -7.92
C ILE A 42 -11.61 -5.37 -9.10
N THR A 43 -12.68 -4.64 -8.80
CA THR A 43 -13.46 -3.87 -9.77
C THR A 43 -13.41 -2.41 -9.35
N HIS A 44 -12.96 -1.54 -10.24
CA HIS A 44 -12.84 -0.11 -10.01
C HIS A 44 -13.47 0.66 -11.17
N ARG A 45 -14.27 1.69 -10.84
CA ARG A 45 -14.76 2.66 -11.81
C ARG A 45 -14.16 4.02 -11.50
N SER A 46 -13.43 4.59 -12.44
CA SER A 46 -12.86 5.93 -12.33
C SER A 46 -13.99 6.96 -12.28
N SER A 47 -14.02 7.79 -11.22
CA SER A 47 -14.98 8.88 -11.11
C SER A 47 -14.70 10.05 -12.07
N SER A 48 -13.47 10.18 -12.57
CA SER A 48 -13.07 11.26 -13.48
C SER A 48 -13.30 10.92 -14.95
N THR A 49 -13.07 9.66 -15.34
CA THR A 49 -13.16 9.23 -16.75
C THR A 49 -14.35 8.30 -17.02
N GLY A 50 -15.01 7.79 -15.98
CA GLY A 50 -16.04 6.75 -16.09
C GLY A 50 -15.49 5.36 -16.45
N ALA A 51 -14.21 5.25 -16.79
CA ALA A 51 -13.57 4.01 -17.22
C ALA A 51 -13.62 2.94 -16.13
N GLU A 52 -13.92 1.71 -16.53
CA GLU A 52 -13.94 0.55 -15.66
C GLU A 52 -12.66 -0.25 -15.80
N THR A 53 -12.12 -0.69 -14.68
CA THR A 53 -10.96 -1.59 -14.60
C THR A 53 -11.36 -2.78 -13.76
N ARG A 54 -11.13 -3.97 -14.29
CA ARG A 54 -11.28 -5.23 -13.55
C ARG A 54 -9.94 -5.95 -13.57
N LEU A 55 -9.49 -6.37 -12.39
CA LEU A 55 -8.28 -7.16 -12.25
C LEU A 55 -8.65 -8.52 -11.66
N THR A 56 -8.24 -9.57 -12.33
CA THR A 56 -8.19 -10.92 -11.77
C THR A 56 -7.12 -11.02 -10.68
N TYR A 57 -7.16 -12.08 -9.86
CA TYR A 57 -6.11 -12.32 -8.86
C TYR A 57 -4.71 -12.40 -9.51
N LEU A 58 -4.60 -13.06 -10.67
CA LEU A 58 -3.33 -13.16 -11.39
C LEU A 58 -2.83 -11.77 -11.85
N GLU A 59 -3.69 -10.97 -12.49
CA GLU A 59 -3.33 -9.62 -12.94
C GLU A 59 -3.00 -8.68 -11.78
N LEU A 60 -3.71 -8.81 -10.66
CA LEU A 60 -3.40 -8.09 -9.43
C LEU A 60 -1.99 -8.44 -8.94
N ALA A 61 -1.66 -9.73 -8.83
CA ALA A 61 -0.34 -10.18 -8.40
C ALA A 61 0.77 -9.73 -9.36
N GLU A 62 0.51 -9.70 -10.66
CA GLU A 62 1.43 -9.14 -11.66
C GLU A 62 1.68 -7.64 -11.45
N CYS A 63 0.62 -6.86 -11.26
CA CYS A 63 0.71 -5.44 -10.94
C CYS A 63 1.52 -5.20 -9.66
N VAL A 64 1.22 -5.95 -8.58
CA VAL A 64 1.92 -5.88 -7.30
C VAL A 64 3.41 -6.16 -7.48
N ARG A 65 3.76 -7.23 -8.20
CA ARG A 65 5.16 -7.57 -8.48
C ARG A 65 5.88 -6.49 -9.28
N ARG A 66 5.24 -5.89 -10.29
CA ARG A 66 5.84 -4.81 -11.08
C ARG A 66 6.09 -3.56 -10.24
N VAL A 67 5.13 -3.17 -9.41
CA VAL A 67 5.27 -2.01 -8.50
C VAL A 67 6.33 -2.27 -7.43
N ALA A 68 6.33 -3.45 -6.81
CA ALA A 68 7.34 -3.87 -5.85
C ALA A 68 8.76 -3.78 -6.43
N ALA A 69 8.96 -4.33 -7.63
CA ALA A 69 10.24 -4.23 -8.33
C ALA A 69 10.62 -2.78 -8.66
N GLY A 70 9.64 -1.92 -8.98
CA GLY A 70 9.86 -0.49 -9.18
C GLY A 70 10.34 0.23 -7.91
N LEU A 71 9.70 -0.01 -6.77
CA LEU A 71 10.08 0.56 -5.48
C LEU A 71 11.50 0.14 -5.08
N VAL A 72 11.84 -1.15 -5.24
CA VAL A 72 13.19 -1.64 -4.97
C VAL A 72 14.22 -0.95 -5.87
N ARG A 73 13.93 -0.75 -7.16
CA ARG A 73 14.81 0.01 -8.07
C ARG A 73 14.97 1.47 -7.69
N LEU A 74 13.97 2.08 -7.05
CA LEU A 74 14.04 3.42 -6.48
C LEU A 74 14.78 3.45 -5.12
N GLY A 75 15.30 2.31 -4.66
CA GLY A 75 16.12 2.20 -3.46
C GLY A 75 15.32 1.96 -2.18
N VAL A 76 14.04 1.60 -2.27
CA VAL A 76 13.22 1.21 -1.10
C VAL A 76 13.68 -0.14 -0.57
N ALA A 77 13.96 -0.19 0.73
CA ALA A 77 14.38 -1.35 1.48
C ALA A 77 13.35 -1.71 2.59
N PRO A 78 13.44 -2.91 3.18
CA PRO A 78 12.60 -3.26 4.32
C PRO A 78 12.71 -2.25 5.46
N GLY A 79 11.57 -1.83 6.00
CA GLY A 79 11.48 -0.79 7.04
C GLY A 79 11.37 0.64 6.51
N ASP A 80 11.69 0.91 5.24
CA ASP A 80 11.50 2.24 4.67
C ASP A 80 10.01 2.59 4.54
N VAL A 81 9.67 3.86 4.77
CA VAL A 81 8.30 4.36 4.67
C VAL A 81 8.00 4.84 3.25
N VAL A 82 6.98 4.22 2.64
CA VAL A 82 6.41 4.64 1.36
C VAL A 82 5.08 5.33 1.65
N ALA A 83 5.09 6.66 1.55
CA ALA A 83 3.90 7.49 1.69
C ALA A 83 3.16 7.60 0.36
N TYR A 84 1.84 7.65 0.40
CA TYR A 84 1.06 7.88 -0.81
C TYR A 84 -0.27 8.54 -0.54
N GLN A 85 -0.59 9.54 -1.36
CA GLN A 85 -1.85 10.26 -1.31
C GLN A 85 -2.66 9.94 -2.57
N LEU A 86 -3.30 8.78 -2.56
CA LEU A 86 -4.08 8.27 -3.69
C LEU A 86 -5.59 8.27 -3.35
N PRO A 87 -6.47 8.48 -4.34
CA PRO A 87 -7.90 8.25 -4.15
C PRO A 87 -8.21 6.76 -3.96
N ASN A 88 -9.48 6.43 -3.76
CA ASN A 88 -9.99 5.05 -3.75
C ASN A 88 -9.94 4.43 -5.16
N CYS A 89 -8.74 4.21 -5.68
CA CYS A 89 -8.45 3.60 -6.96
C CYS A 89 -7.77 2.23 -6.79
N TRP A 90 -7.75 1.43 -7.85
CA TRP A 90 -7.13 0.11 -7.80
C TRP A 90 -5.61 0.19 -7.54
N GLN A 91 -4.96 1.29 -7.96
CA GLN A 91 -3.54 1.52 -7.71
C GLN A 91 -3.21 1.63 -6.21
N PHE A 92 -4.14 2.13 -5.39
CA PHE A 92 -3.98 2.17 -3.94
C PHE A 92 -3.74 0.76 -3.37
N GLY A 93 -4.60 -0.19 -3.74
CA GLY A 93 -4.50 -1.58 -3.29
C GLY A 93 -3.22 -2.26 -3.78
N VAL A 94 -2.85 -2.02 -5.04
CA VAL A 94 -1.60 -2.54 -5.62
C VAL A 94 -0.38 -2.00 -4.87
N LEU A 95 -0.32 -0.70 -4.61
CA LEU A 95 0.82 -0.08 -3.94
C LEU A 95 0.95 -0.58 -2.49
N HIS A 96 -0.17 -0.68 -1.76
CA HIS A 96 -0.18 -1.24 -0.41
C HIS A 96 0.38 -2.67 -0.37
N LEU A 97 -0.12 -3.55 -1.25
CA LEU A 97 0.35 -4.93 -1.35
C LEU A 97 1.81 -5.02 -1.78
N ALA A 98 2.27 -4.12 -2.66
CA ALA A 98 3.67 -4.05 -3.08
C ALA A 98 4.60 -3.66 -1.93
N CYS A 99 4.21 -2.67 -1.11
CA CYS A 99 4.97 -2.29 0.09
C CYS A 99 5.07 -3.46 1.07
N VAL A 100 3.95 -4.12 1.38
CA VAL A 100 3.92 -5.30 2.25
C VAL A 100 4.83 -6.41 1.70
N ARG A 101 4.83 -6.65 0.38
CA ARG A 101 5.62 -7.70 -0.26
C ARG A 101 7.13 -7.50 -0.08
N ILE A 102 7.61 -6.27 -0.07
CA ILE A 102 9.04 -5.93 0.04
C ILE A 102 9.45 -5.58 1.48
N GLY A 103 8.54 -5.69 2.44
CA GLY A 103 8.78 -5.32 3.84
C GLY A 103 8.86 -3.81 4.08
N ALA A 104 8.40 -2.99 3.14
CA ALA A 104 8.29 -1.54 3.31
C ALA A 104 7.06 -1.19 4.14
N ILE A 105 7.12 -0.06 4.84
CA ILE A 105 6.02 0.47 5.64
C ILE A 105 5.10 1.26 4.72
N SER A 106 3.85 0.81 4.65
CA SER A 106 2.80 1.45 3.85
C SER A 106 2.17 2.61 4.62
N ASN A 107 2.32 3.85 4.16
CA ASN A 107 1.77 5.04 4.80
C ASN A 107 0.73 5.76 3.91
N PRO A 108 -0.55 5.31 3.91
CA PRO A 108 -1.61 5.98 3.17
C PRO A 108 -1.97 7.32 3.83
N LEU A 109 -1.92 8.39 3.04
CA LEU A 109 -2.28 9.74 3.48
C LEU A 109 -3.65 10.12 2.93
N MET A 110 -4.41 10.86 3.72
CA MET A 110 -5.74 11.30 3.31
C MET A 110 -5.64 12.30 2.15
N PRO A 111 -6.42 12.13 1.06
CA PRO A 111 -6.44 13.08 -0.06
C PRO A 111 -6.86 14.52 0.30
N ILE A 112 -7.47 14.72 1.48
CA ILE A 112 -7.87 16.05 1.96
C ILE A 112 -6.70 16.86 2.54
N PHE A 113 -5.60 16.20 2.92
CA PHE A 113 -4.44 16.88 3.51
C PHE A 113 -3.81 17.84 2.50
N ARG A 114 -3.56 19.07 2.97
CA ARG A 114 -2.90 20.12 2.18
C ARG A 114 -1.41 20.12 2.53
N GLN A 115 -0.68 21.04 1.90
CA GLN A 115 0.79 21.08 1.95
C GLN A 115 1.35 21.09 3.38
N ARG A 116 0.71 21.80 4.32
CA ARG A 116 1.18 21.89 5.70
C ARG A 116 1.06 20.55 6.44
N GLU A 117 -0.11 19.92 6.40
CA GLU A 117 -0.34 18.62 7.02
C GLU A 117 0.50 17.54 6.35
N LEU A 118 0.60 17.60 5.01
CA LEU A 118 1.40 16.67 4.23
C LEU A 118 2.88 16.72 4.61
N ARG A 119 3.47 17.92 4.69
CA ARG A 119 4.87 18.10 5.12
C ARG A 119 5.09 17.50 6.51
N PHE A 120 4.24 17.84 7.47
CA PHE A 120 4.33 17.32 8.82
C PHE A 120 4.27 15.78 8.86
N MET A 121 3.32 15.17 8.13
CA MET A 121 3.16 13.71 8.10
C MET A 121 4.34 13.00 7.41
N LEU A 122 4.91 13.60 6.37
CA LEU A 122 6.07 13.06 5.68
C LEU A 122 7.33 13.13 6.53
N GLU A 123 7.55 14.26 7.22
CA GLU A 123 8.67 14.43 8.15
C GLU A 123 8.53 13.51 9.36
N PHE A 124 7.34 13.46 9.97
CA PHE A 124 7.07 12.58 11.12
C PHE A 124 7.18 11.10 10.78
N GLY A 125 6.72 10.72 9.58
CA GLY A 125 6.79 9.35 9.08
C GLY A 125 8.11 9.00 8.41
N GLU A 126 9.11 9.90 8.37
CA GLU A 126 10.39 9.69 7.69
C GLU A 126 10.22 9.09 6.28
N ALA A 127 9.26 9.64 5.51
CA ALA A 127 8.88 9.09 4.23
C ALA A 127 10.05 9.15 3.24
N LYS A 128 10.45 7.98 2.72
CA LYS A 128 11.51 7.87 1.72
C LYS A 128 11.02 8.20 0.31
N ILE A 129 9.78 7.82 0.00
CA ILE A 129 9.12 8.09 -1.27
C ILE A 129 7.69 8.54 -1.00
N LEU A 130 7.23 9.52 -1.77
CA LEU A 130 5.83 9.93 -1.86
C LEU A 130 5.27 9.57 -3.25
N VAL A 131 4.16 8.83 -3.28
CA VAL A 131 3.41 8.53 -4.52
C VAL A 131 2.13 9.35 -4.57
N VAL A 132 1.96 10.11 -5.65
CA VAL A 132 0.81 10.99 -5.88
C VAL A 132 0.28 10.80 -7.31
N PRO A 133 -1.01 11.06 -7.56
CA PRO A 133 -1.51 11.09 -8.93
C PRO A 133 -0.97 12.35 -9.64
N ASP A 134 -0.73 12.25 -10.95
CA ASP A 134 -0.37 13.41 -11.77
C ASP A 134 -1.47 14.50 -11.74
N ARG A 135 -2.74 14.07 -11.71
CA ARG A 135 -3.90 14.96 -11.55
C ARG A 135 -5.00 14.34 -10.70
N PHE A 136 -5.54 15.09 -9.75
CA PHE A 136 -6.74 14.71 -9.00
C PHE A 136 -7.56 15.94 -8.58
N ARG A 137 -8.79 16.08 -9.11
CA ARG A 137 -9.76 17.17 -8.85
C ARG A 137 -9.14 18.57 -8.73
N ASP A 138 -8.84 19.23 -9.86
CA ASP A 138 -8.34 20.63 -9.94
C ASP A 138 -7.18 21.00 -8.99
N PHE A 139 -6.53 20.01 -8.39
CA PHE A 139 -5.47 20.18 -7.43
C PHE A 139 -4.19 19.60 -8.03
N LEU A 140 -3.37 20.50 -8.55
CA LEU A 140 -1.94 20.25 -8.69
C LEU A 140 -1.37 20.31 -7.27
N LEU A 141 -0.82 19.22 -6.76
CA LEU A 141 0.01 19.32 -5.56
C LEU A 141 1.23 20.16 -5.97
N PRO A 142 1.46 21.33 -5.35
CA PRO A 142 2.63 22.13 -5.67
C PRO A 142 3.84 21.39 -5.09
N ILE A 143 4.55 20.64 -5.94
CA ILE A 143 5.92 20.22 -5.64
C ILE A 143 6.84 21.29 -6.22
N ASP A 144 6.69 22.53 -5.76
CA ASP A 144 7.71 23.54 -5.99
C ASP A 144 8.86 23.24 -5.02
N GLY A 145 9.99 22.77 -5.58
CA GLY A 145 11.26 22.67 -4.86
C GLY A 145 11.68 21.30 -4.36
N CYS A 146 11.63 20.27 -5.22
CA CYS A 146 12.55 19.13 -5.12
C CYS A 146 13.69 19.33 -6.13
#